data_AF-A0A803QPQ3-F1
#
_entry.id   AF-A0A803QPQ3-F1
#
_cell.length_a   1.000
_cell.length_b   1.000
_cell.length_c   1.000
_cell.angle_alpha   90.00
_cell.angle_beta   90.00
_cell.angle_gamma   90.00
#
_symmetry.space_group_name_H-M   'P 1'
#
loop_
_entity.id
_entity.type
_entity.pdbx_description
1 polymer ?
#
loop_
_entity_poly.entity_id
_entity_poly.type
_entity_poly.pdbx_seq_one_letter_code
_entity_poly.pdbx_strand_id
1 'polypeptide(L)'
;MLRICFGGKADRRGGRRLLLHRKKCVWSNLLEELLVEVFSWLPAESLIRFKCVNKYWYGLITSLLKNSSFVHNHFRNLNSICTSSSCMVFCCPGYGHLYYPELESLRNNVFKSLTIFYDPSTKISLLERFDLPLISGKEHASSVIGIHCNGIICQVNCQGAIALCNPVVKQWRNLPKTCLRENISPQGVGFGYDSKSGDYKVVRFGWRKNQLGKVLAEVYSMRSNSWREIGVDIKFKRWTGNAMKCYCNGFFYWSKWVNSSSEFLIISFDMCKEVFSYVALPGNNLVVHKEQIPTMAAWNDSLALMFYSENKVFFELWVLNNNRDHCWSRKLVIEAGGVEFARPLNFMKNDEILMQTDERNILVYNIRNQVIRKRIQKVFRLQSWDFFYAPSLVSVHGISDQVI
;
A
#
# COMPACT_ATOMS: atom_id res chain seq x y z
N MET A 1 18.31 12.28 37.97
CA MET A 1 17.86 11.23 38.91
C MET A 1 16.64 11.78 39.65
N LEU A 2 15.43 11.64 39.09
CA LEU A 2 14.19 12.11 39.72
C LEU A 2 13.63 10.99 40.61
N ARG A 3 13.60 11.22 41.93
CA ARG A 3 13.00 10.32 42.92
C ARG A 3 11.47 10.43 42.84
N ILE A 4 10.81 9.31 42.56
CA ILE A 4 9.36 9.15 42.70
C ILE A 4 9.11 8.58 44.10
N CYS A 5 8.55 9.39 45.00
CA CYS A 5 8.11 8.94 46.31
C CYS A 5 6.70 8.34 46.21
N PHE A 6 6.58 7.01 46.29
CA PHE A 6 5.31 6.36 46.66
C PHE A 6 5.29 6.15 48.17
N GLY A 7 4.76 7.12 48.91
CA GLY A 7 4.54 7.00 50.35
C GLY A 7 3.09 6.60 50.63
N GLY A 8 2.79 5.30 50.63
CA GLY A 8 1.54 4.76 51.15
C GLY A 8 1.79 4.09 52.50
N LYS A 9 1.66 4.81 53.61
CA LYS A 9 1.58 4.18 54.94
C LYS A 9 0.16 3.62 55.10
N ALA A 10 0.06 2.29 55.16
CA ALA A 10 -1.15 1.61 55.58
C ALA A 10 -1.21 1.69 57.11
N ASP A 11 -2.10 2.53 57.64
CA ASP A 11 -2.51 2.46 59.04
C ASP A 11 -3.78 1.62 59.15
N ARG A 12 -3.71 0.57 59.98
CA ARG A 12 -4.83 -0.32 60.28
C ARG A 12 -5.60 0.30 61.44
N ARG A 13 -6.78 0.87 61.17
CA ARG A 13 -7.97 0.80 62.04
C ARG A 13 -9.14 1.63 61.50
N GLY A 14 -10.35 1.05 61.56
CA GLY A 14 -11.62 1.79 61.53
C GLY A 14 -12.28 1.90 60.17
N GLY A 15 -13.31 1.08 59.93
CA GLY A 15 -14.13 1.13 58.72
C GLY A 15 -14.92 2.43 58.60
N ARG A 16 -14.78 3.09 57.45
CA ARG A 16 -15.78 3.98 56.82
C ARG A 16 -15.52 3.97 55.31
N ARG A 17 -16.54 3.62 54.52
CA ARG A 17 -16.53 3.74 53.05
C ARG A 17 -16.30 5.21 52.68
N LEU A 18 -15.08 5.56 52.28
CA LEU A 18 -14.80 6.81 51.59
C LEU A 18 -15.05 6.60 50.09
N LEU A 19 -16.12 7.21 49.59
CA LEU A 19 -16.34 7.41 48.15
C LEU A 19 -15.20 8.26 47.61
N LEU A 20 -14.19 7.62 47.03
CA LEU A 20 -13.13 8.28 46.28
C LEU A 20 -13.70 8.81 44.96
N HIS A 21 -14.21 10.04 44.98
CA HIS A 21 -14.30 10.84 43.77
C HIS A 21 -12.86 11.11 43.30
N ARG A 22 -12.40 10.36 42.30
CA ARG A 22 -11.15 10.66 41.58
C ARG A 22 -11.32 12.00 40.87
N LYS A 23 -10.91 13.10 41.52
CA LYS A 23 -10.61 14.35 40.82
C LYS A 23 -9.42 14.07 39.90
N LYS A 24 -9.67 13.88 38.59
CA LYS A 24 -8.60 13.94 37.57
C LYS A 24 -7.94 15.32 37.68
N CYS A 25 -6.64 15.35 37.94
CA CYS A 25 -5.89 16.59 38.14
C CYS A 25 -5.62 17.25 36.78
N VAL A 26 -5.74 18.58 36.67
CA VAL A 26 -5.47 19.32 35.42
C VAL A 26 -4.06 19.05 34.88
N TRP A 27 -3.08 18.86 35.77
CA TRP A 27 -1.71 18.49 35.43
C TRP A 27 -1.57 17.10 34.80
N SER A 28 -2.40 16.13 35.20
CA SER A 28 -2.41 14.80 34.55
C SER A 28 -2.98 14.85 33.14
N ASN A 29 -3.93 15.75 32.87
CA ASN A 29 -4.48 15.94 31.53
C ASN A 29 -3.46 16.65 30.61
N LEU A 30 -2.76 17.68 31.10
CA LEU A 30 -1.73 18.38 30.33
C LEU A 30 -0.57 17.45 29.93
N LEU A 31 -0.15 16.55 30.82
CA LEU A 31 0.87 15.55 30.50
C LEU A 31 0.36 14.51 29.48
N GLU A 32 -0.93 14.15 29.53
CA GLU A 32 -1.55 13.26 28.55
C GLU A 32 -1.61 13.91 27.16
N GLU A 33 -2.02 15.17 27.06
CA GLU A 33 -2.05 15.93 25.81
C GLU A 33 -0.67 16.01 25.15
N LEU A 34 0.37 16.34 25.94
CA LEU A 34 1.75 16.35 25.46
C LEU A 34 2.23 14.98 24.99
N LEU A 35 1.84 13.89 25.69
CA LEU A 35 2.16 12.53 25.24
C LEU A 35 1.45 12.18 23.94
N VAL A 36 0.17 12.55 23.80
CA VAL A 36 -0.60 12.34 22.56
C VAL A 36 0.04 13.10 21.41
N GLU A 37 0.46 14.34 21.65
CA GLU A 37 1.19 15.13 20.67
C GLU A 37 2.48 14.41 20.29
N VAL A 38 3.37 14.09 21.23
CA VAL A 38 4.63 13.37 20.96
C VAL A 38 4.37 12.07 20.18
N PHE A 39 3.40 11.26 20.61
CA PHE A 39 3.04 10.01 19.95
C PHE A 39 2.55 10.21 18.51
N SER A 40 1.94 11.35 18.19
CA SER A 40 1.49 11.69 16.84
C SER A 40 2.65 11.94 15.84
N TRP A 41 3.88 12.16 16.33
CA TRP A 41 5.08 12.40 15.50
C TRP A 41 6.03 11.18 15.45
N LEU A 42 5.78 10.13 16.23
CA LEU A 42 6.64 8.95 16.27
C LEU A 42 6.34 7.95 15.15
N PRO A 43 7.36 7.23 14.61
CA PRO A 43 7.12 6.11 13.69
C PRO A 43 6.11 5.10 14.26
N ALA A 44 5.27 4.55 13.39
CA ALA A 44 4.17 3.66 13.77
C ALA A 44 4.66 2.45 14.59
N GLU A 45 5.74 1.82 14.14
CA GLU A 45 6.40 0.68 14.79
C GLU A 45 6.92 1.02 16.18
N SER A 46 7.54 2.20 16.33
CA SER A 46 8.03 2.68 17.62
C SER A 46 6.88 2.89 18.60
N LEU A 47 5.77 3.46 18.14
CA LEU A 47 4.58 3.63 18.97
C LEU A 47 3.99 2.28 19.41
N ILE A 48 3.96 1.28 18.53
CA ILE A 48 3.52 -0.08 18.91
C ILE A 48 4.47 -0.70 19.95
N ARG A 49 5.79 -0.54 19.81
CA ARG A 49 6.78 -1.00 20.81
C ARG A 49 6.62 -0.30 22.16
N PHE A 50 6.22 0.97 22.15
CA PHE A 50 6.03 1.77 23.36
C PHE A 50 4.89 1.27 24.27
N LYS A 51 4.00 0.42 23.75
CA LYS A 51 3.04 -0.33 24.58
C LYS A 51 3.72 -1.17 25.67
N CYS A 52 4.97 -1.58 25.47
CA CYS A 52 5.71 -2.41 26.43
C CYS A 52 6.36 -1.61 27.57
N VAL A 53 6.35 -0.27 27.52
CA VAL A 53 7.07 0.58 28.51
C VAL A 53 6.43 0.50 29.89
N ASN A 54 5.11 0.70 29.99
CA ASN A 54 4.34 0.53 31.22
C ASN A 54 2.83 0.39 30.93
N LYS A 55 2.04 0.05 31.95
CA LYS A 55 0.58 -0.16 31.82
C LYS A 55 -0.19 1.10 31.40
N TYR A 56 0.26 2.29 31.81
CA TYR A 56 -0.39 3.55 31.42
C TYR A 56 -0.22 3.81 29.92
N TRP A 57 1.01 3.66 29.41
CA TRP A 57 1.33 3.81 27.99
C TRP A 57 0.61 2.76 27.15
N TYR A 58 0.57 1.51 27.61
CA TYR A 58 -0.22 0.46 26.97
C TYR A 58 -1.68 0.87 26.79
N GLY A 59 -2.33 1.35 27.86
CA GLY A 59 -3.72 1.79 27.86
C GLY A 59 -3.95 2.99 26.96
N LEU A 60 -3.13 4.04 27.10
CA LEU A 60 -3.22 5.27 26.31
C LEU A 60 -3.04 4.98 24.81
N ILE A 61 -1.96 4.28 24.42
CA ILE A 61 -1.69 3.95 23.02
C ILE A 61 -2.81 3.07 22.47
N THR A 62 -3.28 2.08 23.22
CA THR A 62 -4.39 1.23 22.76
C THR A 62 -5.69 2.03 22.55
N SER A 63 -5.97 3.03 23.39
CA SER A 63 -7.08 3.96 23.19
C SER A 63 -6.89 4.84 21.95
N LEU A 64 -5.68 5.36 21.73
CA LEU A 64 -5.37 6.19 20.56
C LEU A 64 -5.48 5.42 19.24
N LEU A 65 -5.12 4.13 19.20
CA LEU A 65 -5.29 3.29 18.00
C LEU A 65 -6.76 3.07 17.62
N LYS A 66 -7.68 3.22 18.58
CA LYS A 66 -9.13 3.16 18.31
C LYS A 66 -9.70 4.51 17.87
N ASN A 67 -8.96 5.60 18.09
CA ASN A 67 -9.37 6.94 17.71
C ASN A 67 -8.98 7.22 16.25
N SER A 68 -9.97 7.23 15.36
CA SER A 68 -9.78 7.47 13.93
C SER A 68 -9.12 8.82 13.61
N SER A 69 -9.41 9.87 14.39
CA SER A 69 -8.80 11.19 14.24
C SER A 69 -7.30 11.14 14.55
N PHE A 70 -6.92 10.48 15.65
CA PHE A 70 -5.50 10.28 15.97
C PHE A 70 -4.77 9.50 14.89
N VAL A 71 -5.33 8.36 14.45
CA VAL A 71 -4.73 7.52 13.40
C VAL A 71 -4.57 8.29 12.09
N HIS A 72 -5.57 9.06 11.69
CA HIS A 72 -5.51 9.88 10.48
C HIS A 72 -4.44 10.98 10.59
N ASN A 73 -4.41 11.70 11.71
CA ASN A 73 -3.44 12.77 11.93
C ASN A 73 -2.01 12.22 12.04
N HIS A 74 -1.81 11.11 12.74
CA HIS A 74 -0.54 10.40 12.83
C HIS A 74 -0.02 9.99 11.44
N PHE A 75 -0.88 9.43 10.58
CA PHE A 75 -0.51 9.07 9.22
C PHE A 75 -0.11 10.30 8.39
N ARG A 76 -0.85 11.41 8.52
CA ARG A 76 -0.50 12.69 7.84
C ARG A 76 0.82 13.26 8.33
N ASN A 77 1.05 13.25 9.64
CA ASN A 77 2.29 13.72 10.26
C ASN A 77 3.49 12.91 9.74
N LEU A 78 3.42 11.58 9.72
CA LEU A 78 4.52 10.76 9.21
C LEU A 78 4.78 10.98 7.71
N ASN A 79 3.74 11.26 6.93
CA ASN A 79 3.91 11.65 5.54
C ASN A 79 4.64 12.99 5.39
N SER A 80 4.42 13.97 6.28
CA SER A 80 5.08 15.28 6.24
C SER A 80 6.50 15.30 6.84
N ILE A 81 6.77 14.53 7.90
CA ILE A 81 8.03 14.62 8.67
C ILE A 81 9.12 13.70 8.15
N CYS A 82 8.77 12.46 7.75
CA CYS A 82 9.79 11.47 7.44
C CYS A 82 10.57 11.92 6.19
N THR A 83 11.75 12.49 6.39
CA THR A 83 12.74 12.83 5.35
C THR A 83 13.36 11.57 4.75
N SER A 84 13.26 10.44 5.46
CA SER A 84 13.67 9.12 5.04
C SER A 84 12.55 8.42 4.26
N SER A 85 12.81 8.14 2.99
CA SER A 85 11.99 7.28 2.15
C SER A 85 12.14 5.82 2.58
N SER A 86 11.46 5.36 3.64
CA SER A 86 11.39 3.92 3.94
C SER A 86 10.61 3.23 2.82
N CYS A 87 11.30 2.70 1.81
CA CYS A 87 10.69 1.86 0.79
C CYS A 87 10.68 0.43 1.33
N MET A 88 9.50 -0.21 1.44
CA MET A 88 9.40 -1.65 1.66
C MET A 88 9.11 -2.36 0.34
N VAL A 89 10.07 -3.12 -0.18
CA VAL A 89 9.90 -3.94 -1.40
C VAL A 89 9.49 -5.35 -0.99
N PHE A 90 8.26 -5.78 -1.32
CA PHE A 90 7.76 -7.12 -1.03
C PHE A 90 8.19 -8.15 -2.08
N CYS A 91 9.08 -9.06 -1.71
CA CYS A 91 9.68 -9.98 -2.68
C CYS A 91 8.93 -11.30 -2.79
N CYS A 92 7.79 -11.34 -3.48
CA CYS A 92 7.12 -12.61 -3.78
C CYS A 92 7.72 -13.25 -5.04
N PRO A 93 8.15 -14.52 -5.03
CA PRO A 93 8.58 -15.22 -6.25
C PRO A 93 7.45 -15.26 -7.27
N GLY A 94 7.66 -14.64 -8.43
CA GLY A 94 6.74 -14.65 -9.57
C GLY A 94 6.59 -16.00 -10.28
N TYR A 95 5.72 -16.00 -11.30
CA TYR A 95 5.18 -17.15 -12.06
C TYR A 95 6.24 -18.04 -12.78
N GLY A 96 7.53 -17.65 -12.79
CA GLY A 96 8.59 -18.34 -13.54
C GLY A 96 9.28 -19.52 -12.85
N HIS A 97 8.98 -19.84 -11.59
CA HIS A 97 9.68 -20.89 -10.82
C HIS A 97 8.81 -22.14 -10.58
N LEU A 98 8.07 -22.58 -11.60
CA LEU A 98 7.06 -23.64 -11.50
C LEU A 98 7.58 -25.09 -11.35
N TYR A 99 8.86 -25.34 -11.06
CA TYR A 99 9.39 -26.72 -10.96
C TYR A 99 10.42 -26.91 -9.85
N TYR A 100 10.10 -26.57 -8.60
CA TYR A 100 10.95 -26.98 -7.47
C TYR A 100 10.13 -27.52 -6.28
N PRO A 101 10.32 -28.79 -5.89
CA PRO A 101 9.70 -29.41 -4.70
C PRO A 101 10.07 -28.75 -3.37
N GLU A 102 11.13 -27.92 -3.34
CA GLU A 102 11.63 -27.23 -2.14
C GLU A 102 10.76 -26.03 -1.68
N LEU A 103 9.60 -25.81 -2.32
CA LEU A 103 8.70 -24.68 -2.08
C LEU A 103 8.08 -24.66 -0.67
N GLU A 104 8.04 -25.77 0.07
CA GLU A 104 7.60 -25.76 1.47
C GLU A 104 8.58 -25.03 2.41
N SER A 105 9.89 -25.11 2.16
CA SER A 105 10.91 -24.35 2.89
C SER A 105 10.93 -22.87 2.47
N LEU A 106 10.67 -22.61 1.18
CA LEU A 106 10.51 -21.25 0.65
C LEU A 106 9.21 -20.59 1.11
N ARG A 107 8.13 -21.34 1.43
CA ARG A 107 6.86 -20.83 1.98
C ARG A 107 7.05 -19.98 3.23
N ASN A 108 7.99 -20.35 4.10
CA ASN A 108 8.36 -19.57 5.29
C ASN A 108 9.28 -18.37 4.99
N ASN A 109 9.72 -18.20 3.74
CA ASN A 109 10.65 -17.17 3.27
C ASN A 109 10.09 -16.33 2.09
N VAL A 110 8.80 -16.46 1.77
CA VAL A 110 8.14 -15.86 0.59
C VAL A 110 8.07 -14.34 0.67
N PHE A 111 8.01 -13.76 1.87
CA PHE A 111 7.79 -12.33 2.04
C PHE A 111 9.01 -11.70 2.73
N LYS A 112 10.03 -11.39 1.95
CA LYS A 112 11.13 -10.53 2.41
C LYS A 112 10.76 -9.09 2.07
N SER A 113 10.83 -8.19 3.06
CA SER A 113 10.75 -6.76 2.83
C SER A 113 12.17 -6.18 2.83
N LEU A 114 12.50 -5.41 1.80
CA LEU A 114 13.69 -4.57 1.87
C LEU A 114 13.24 -3.20 2.33
N THR A 115 13.72 -2.72 3.48
CA THR A 115 13.54 -1.33 3.93
C THR A 115 14.77 -0.50 3.56
N ILE A 116 14.64 0.32 2.52
CA ILE A 116 15.71 1.26 2.16
C ILE A 116 15.57 2.49 3.06
N PHE A 117 16.53 2.72 3.95
CA PHE A 117 16.62 3.98 4.69
C PHE A 117 17.47 4.98 3.91
N TYR A 118 16.98 6.22 3.85
CA TYR A 118 17.75 7.37 3.40
C TYR A 118 18.06 8.25 4.61
N ASP A 119 19.32 8.23 5.01
CA ASP A 119 19.92 9.17 5.94
C ASP A 119 21.20 9.67 5.26
N PRO A 120 21.36 11.00 5.08
CA PRO A 120 22.58 11.57 4.50
C PRO A 120 23.86 11.13 5.20
N SER A 121 23.76 10.74 6.48
CA SER A 121 24.88 10.34 7.32
C SER A 121 25.12 8.83 7.39
N THR A 122 24.13 7.99 7.04
CA THR A 122 24.27 6.53 7.14
C THR A 122 23.85 5.81 5.85
N LYS A 123 24.78 5.00 5.30
CA LYS A 123 24.53 4.13 4.12
C LYS A 123 23.69 2.88 4.45
N ILE A 124 22.95 2.86 5.55
CA ILE A 124 22.34 1.62 6.05
C ILE A 124 21.10 1.29 5.22
N SER A 125 21.05 0.09 4.66
CA SER A 125 19.84 -0.55 4.15
C SER A 125 19.51 -1.70 5.09
N LEU A 126 18.31 -1.74 5.65
CA LEU A 126 17.89 -2.83 6.53
C LEU A 126 16.95 -3.75 5.77
N LEU A 127 17.27 -5.03 5.75
CA LEU A 127 16.37 -6.07 5.26
C LEU A 127 15.54 -6.54 6.46
N GLU A 128 14.28 -6.12 6.53
CA GLU A 128 13.35 -6.57 7.57
C GLU A 128 12.52 -7.77 7.07
N ARG A 129 12.37 -8.78 7.92
CA ARG A 129 11.48 -9.91 7.63
C ARG A 129 10.14 -9.64 8.31
N PHE A 130 9.05 -9.71 7.54
CA PHE A 130 7.71 -9.69 8.09
C PHE A 130 7.03 -11.02 7.79
N ASP A 131 6.39 -11.57 8.81
CA ASP A 131 5.47 -12.68 8.63
C ASP A 131 4.14 -12.11 8.14
N LEU A 132 3.89 -12.21 6.84
CA LEU A 132 2.55 -11.97 6.30
C LEU A 132 1.71 -13.24 6.46
N PRO A 133 0.46 -13.12 6.93
CA PRO A 133 -0.42 -14.28 7.07
C PRO A 133 -0.64 -14.91 5.69
N LEU A 134 -0.48 -16.22 5.60
CA LEU A 134 -0.78 -16.95 4.36
C LEU A 134 -2.30 -16.88 4.12
N ILE A 135 -2.72 -16.43 2.93
CA ILE A 135 -4.11 -16.58 2.51
C ILE A 135 -4.44 -18.08 2.48
N SER A 136 -5.50 -18.49 3.17
CA SER A 136 -5.98 -19.86 3.17
C SER A 136 -6.31 -20.32 1.76
N GLY A 137 -5.64 -21.38 1.29
CA GLY A 137 -5.86 -21.99 -0.02
C GLY A 137 -4.76 -23.01 -0.31
N LYS A 138 -5.11 -24.12 -0.96
CA LYS A 138 -4.11 -24.98 -1.58
C LYS A 138 -3.44 -24.15 -2.69
N GLU A 139 -2.16 -23.84 -2.51
CA GLU A 139 -1.16 -23.52 -3.56
C GLU A 139 -0.72 -22.06 -3.84
N HIS A 140 0.53 -22.02 -4.34
CA HIS A 140 1.37 -20.99 -4.98
C HIS A 140 1.28 -19.50 -4.58
N ALA A 141 2.25 -19.06 -3.77
CA ALA A 141 2.52 -17.65 -3.47
C ALA A 141 2.76 -16.76 -4.71
N SER A 142 3.14 -17.35 -5.86
CA SER A 142 3.39 -16.67 -7.13
C SER A 142 2.15 -16.08 -7.80
N SER A 143 0.96 -16.36 -7.27
CA SER A 143 -0.32 -15.85 -7.78
C SER A 143 -1.02 -14.87 -6.84
N VAL A 144 -0.38 -14.51 -5.74
CA VAL A 144 -0.88 -13.44 -4.87
C VAL A 144 -0.77 -12.10 -5.62
N ILE A 145 -1.50 -11.05 -5.27
CA ILE A 145 -1.22 -9.69 -5.75
C ILE A 145 -1.29 -8.83 -4.50
N GLY A 146 -0.23 -8.08 -4.21
CA GLY A 146 -0.21 -7.09 -3.14
C GLY A 146 -0.60 -5.71 -3.66
N ILE A 147 -1.56 -5.08 -2.99
CA ILE A 147 -1.98 -3.70 -3.21
C ILE A 147 -1.92 -3.00 -1.86
N HIS A 148 -1.43 -1.77 -1.80
CA HIS A 148 -1.35 -1.01 -0.56
C HIS A 148 -2.25 0.24 -0.60
N CYS A 149 -2.88 0.55 0.53
CA CYS A 149 -3.53 1.82 0.80
C CYS A 149 -3.41 2.16 2.29
N ASN A 150 -2.81 3.32 2.63
CA ASN A 150 -2.69 3.84 4.00
C ASN A 150 -2.18 2.81 5.04
N GLY A 151 -1.16 2.05 4.70
CA GLY A 151 -0.55 0.99 5.53
C GLY A 151 -1.36 -0.30 5.66
N ILE A 152 -2.47 -0.44 4.94
CA ILE A 152 -3.15 -1.72 4.78
C ILE A 152 -2.69 -2.34 3.46
N ILE A 153 -2.31 -3.60 3.51
CA ILE A 153 -1.99 -4.43 2.36
C ILE A 153 -3.20 -5.32 2.07
N CYS A 154 -3.74 -5.18 0.86
CA CYS A 154 -4.73 -6.06 0.27
C CYS A 154 -4.01 -7.11 -0.58
N GLN A 155 -4.18 -8.37 -0.21
CA GLN A 155 -3.64 -9.52 -0.91
C GLN A 155 -4.76 -10.29 -1.60
N VAL A 156 -4.54 -10.69 -2.85
CA VAL A 156 -5.51 -11.44 -3.65
C VAL A 156 -4.85 -12.67 -4.25
N ASN A 157 -5.40 -13.87 -4.07
CA ASN A 157 -4.87 -15.08 -4.71
C ASN A 157 -5.51 -15.39 -6.08
N CYS A 158 -5.00 -16.41 -6.79
CA CYS A 158 -5.54 -16.85 -8.10
C CYS A 158 -7.01 -17.27 -8.08
N GLN A 159 -7.52 -17.71 -6.91
CA GLN A 159 -8.91 -18.12 -6.73
C GLN A 159 -9.83 -16.93 -6.43
N GLY A 160 -9.27 -15.73 -6.29
CA GLY A 160 -10.02 -14.50 -5.95
C GLY A 160 -10.36 -14.37 -4.48
N ALA A 161 -9.74 -15.16 -3.60
CA ALA A 161 -9.80 -14.93 -2.15
C ALA A 161 -8.94 -13.71 -1.80
N ILE A 162 -9.46 -12.89 -0.89
CA ILE A 162 -8.90 -11.59 -0.55
C ILE A 162 -8.64 -11.54 0.96
N ALA A 163 -7.44 -11.09 1.34
CA ALA A 163 -7.10 -10.80 2.71
C ALA A 163 -6.55 -9.38 2.85
N LEU A 164 -6.90 -8.72 3.95
CA LEU A 164 -6.36 -7.43 4.34
C LEU A 164 -5.43 -7.64 5.54
N CYS A 165 -4.28 -6.98 5.55
CA CYS A 165 -3.35 -7.06 6.65
C CYS A 165 -2.66 -5.72 6.90
N ASN A 166 -2.43 -5.41 8.18
CA ASN A 166 -1.53 -4.35 8.60
C ASN A 166 -0.44 -5.00 9.47
N PRO A 167 0.79 -5.14 8.94
CA PRO A 167 1.92 -5.73 9.65
C PRO A 167 2.32 -5.00 10.93
N VAL A 168 2.17 -3.67 10.99
CA VAL A 168 2.61 -2.84 12.13
C VAL A 168 1.78 -3.14 13.37
N VAL A 169 0.46 -3.16 13.21
CA VAL A 169 -0.48 -3.49 14.29
C VAL A 169 -0.69 -5.01 14.45
N LYS A 170 -0.06 -5.82 13.58
CA LYS A 170 -0.17 -7.28 13.53
C LYS A 170 -1.61 -7.78 13.42
N GLN A 171 -2.39 -7.13 12.56
CA GLN A 171 -3.78 -7.51 12.33
C GLN A 171 -3.98 -8.03 10.92
N TRP A 172 -4.89 -8.98 10.77
CA TRP A 172 -5.28 -9.53 9.48
C TRP A 172 -6.76 -9.89 9.45
N ARG A 173 -7.31 -9.92 8.25
CA ARG A 173 -8.71 -10.22 8.02
C ARG A 173 -8.89 -10.87 6.65
N ASN A 174 -9.49 -12.06 6.62
CA ASN A 174 -9.99 -12.64 5.38
C ASN A 174 -11.34 -11.99 5.06
N LEU A 175 -11.52 -11.58 3.81
CA LEU A 175 -12.80 -11.03 3.37
C LEU A 175 -13.81 -12.16 3.14
N PRO A 176 -15.12 -11.90 3.37
CA PRO A 176 -16.16 -12.86 3.06
C PRO A 176 -16.16 -13.19 1.57
N LYS A 177 -16.80 -14.32 1.22
CA LYS A 177 -17.01 -14.70 -0.17
C LYS A 177 -17.85 -13.63 -0.89
N THR A 178 -17.63 -13.54 -2.19
CA THR A 178 -18.39 -12.74 -3.17
C THR A 178 -19.90 -12.75 -2.92
N CYS A 179 -20.57 -11.61 -3.13
CA CYS A 179 -22.04 -11.56 -3.16
C CYS A 179 -22.61 -11.87 -4.55
N LEU A 180 -21.78 -11.86 -5.60
CA LEU A 180 -22.22 -12.25 -6.94
C LEU A 180 -22.75 -13.68 -6.94
N ARG A 181 -23.96 -13.85 -7.47
CA ARG A 181 -24.61 -15.17 -7.64
C ARG A 181 -23.86 -16.07 -8.62
N GLU A 182 -23.09 -15.47 -9.51
CA GLU A 182 -22.40 -16.15 -10.59
C GLU A 182 -20.90 -15.90 -10.57
N ASN A 183 -20.17 -16.91 -11.04
CA ASN A 183 -18.73 -16.81 -11.15
C ASN A 183 -18.34 -15.86 -12.28
N ILE A 184 -17.44 -14.94 -11.95
CA ILE A 184 -16.75 -14.11 -12.93
C ILE A 184 -15.39 -14.69 -13.29
N SER A 185 -14.92 -14.39 -14.50
CA SER A 185 -13.51 -14.44 -14.86
C SER A 185 -12.87 -13.11 -14.41
N PRO A 186 -12.08 -13.10 -13.31
CA PRO A 186 -11.60 -11.85 -12.71
C PRO A 186 -10.78 -11.04 -13.71
N GLN A 187 -11.09 -9.75 -13.84
CA GLN A 187 -10.35 -8.83 -14.70
C GLN A 187 -9.51 -7.85 -13.90
N GLY A 188 -10.00 -7.42 -12.73
CA GLY A 188 -9.28 -6.55 -11.83
C GLY A 188 -9.79 -6.64 -10.39
N VAL A 189 -8.86 -6.41 -9.46
CA VAL A 189 -9.14 -6.11 -8.06
C VAL A 189 -8.41 -4.82 -7.72
N GLY A 190 -9.06 -3.94 -6.97
CA GLY A 190 -8.53 -2.67 -6.51
C GLY A 190 -8.87 -2.46 -5.04
N PHE A 191 -7.99 -1.76 -4.33
CA PHE A 191 -8.15 -1.45 -2.92
C PHE A 191 -7.81 0.02 -2.68
N GLY A 192 -8.66 0.72 -1.94
CA GLY A 192 -8.48 2.15 -1.72
C GLY A 192 -9.34 2.70 -0.59
N TYR A 193 -9.15 3.98 -0.31
CA TYR A 193 -9.86 4.72 0.73
C TYR A 193 -10.86 5.68 0.11
N ASP A 194 -12.11 5.60 0.56
CA ASP A 194 -13.15 6.59 0.31
C ASP A 194 -13.06 7.67 1.38
N SER A 195 -12.53 8.83 1.01
CA SER A 195 -12.34 9.96 1.92
C SER A 195 -13.65 10.64 2.32
N LYS A 196 -14.73 10.49 1.53
CA LYS A 196 -16.03 11.10 1.86
C LYS A 196 -16.75 10.31 2.94
N SER A 197 -16.82 8.99 2.79
CA SER A 197 -17.44 8.15 3.82
C SER A 197 -16.50 7.84 4.97
N GLY A 198 -15.18 7.89 4.75
CA GLY A 198 -14.16 7.48 5.72
C GLY A 198 -14.03 5.96 5.81
N ASP A 199 -14.19 5.26 4.69
CA ASP A 199 -14.23 3.80 4.61
C ASP A 199 -13.15 3.25 3.66
N TYR A 200 -12.70 2.04 3.93
CA TYR A 200 -11.81 1.31 3.03
C TYR A 200 -12.62 0.35 2.18
N LYS A 201 -12.39 0.39 0.87
CA LYS A 201 -13.17 -0.38 -0.10
C LYS A 201 -12.27 -1.29 -0.93
N VAL A 202 -12.79 -2.48 -1.21
CA VAL A 202 -12.23 -3.36 -2.22
C VAL A 202 -13.22 -3.45 -3.36
N VAL A 203 -12.77 -3.15 -4.57
CA VAL A 203 -13.55 -3.33 -5.80
C VAL A 203 -13.02 -4.54 -6.56
N ARG A 204 -13.93 -5.38 -7.03
CA ARG A 204 -13.62 -6.52 -7.87
C ARG A 204 -14.57 -6.53 -9.06
N PHE A 205 -14.03 -6.80 -10.25
CA PHE A 205 -14.85 -6.91 -11.46
C PHE A 205 -14.31 -7.97 -12.41
N GLY A 206 -15.20 -8.48 -13.26
CA GLY A 206 -14.84 -9.45 -14.27
C GLY A 206 -15.95 -9.86 -15.21
N TRP A 207 -15.61 -10.69 -16.20
CA TRP A 207 -16.56 -11.18 -17.19
C TRP A 207 -17.43 -12.27 -16.60
N ARG A 208 -18.74 -12.19 -16.82
CA ARG A 208 -19.65 -13.28 -16.52
C ARG A 208 -19.28 -14.51 -17.37
N LYS A 209 -18.97 -15.65 -16.72
CA LYS A 209 -18.49 -16.85 -17.45
C LYS A 209 -19.51 -17.40 -18.46
N ASN A 210 -20.80 -17.22 -18.20
CA ASN A 210 -21.88 -17.82 -18.98
C ASN A 210 -22.54 -16.85 -19.98
N GLN A 211 -22.06 -15.60 -20.08
CA GLN A 211 -22.59 -14.60 -21.02
C GLN A 211 -21.46 -13.72 -21.55
N LEU A 212 -21.17 -13.85 -22.85
CA LEU A 212 -20.18 -13.03 -23.54
C LEU A 212 -20.53 -11.54 -23.44
N GLY A 213 -19.56 -10.73 -23.03
CA GLY A 213 -19.66 -9.26 -23.05
C GLY A 213 -20.34 -8.60 -21.85
N LYS A 214 -20.86 -9.36 -20.86
CA LYS A 214 -21.38 -8.78 -19.62
C LYS A 214 -20.30 -8.74 -18.53
N VAL A 215 -19.99 -7.54 -18.04
CA VAL A 215 -19.12 -7.34 -16.86
C VAL A 215 -19.99 -7.24 -15.62
N LEU A 216 -19.55 -7.90 -14.55
CA LEU A 216 -20.11 -7.72 -13.21
C LEU A 216 -19.03 -7.11 -12.33
N ALA A 217 -19.44 -6.26 -11.40
CA ALA A 217 -18.57 -5.68 -10.40
C ALA A 217 -19.26 -5.69 -9.04
N GLU A 218 -18.46 -5.78 -7.98
CA GLU A 218 -18.90 -5.68 -6.61
C GLU A 218 -17.88 -4.88 -5.79
N VAL A 219 -18.39 -4.25 -4.74
CA VAL A 219 -17.61 -3.45 -3.79
C VAL A 219 -17.82 -4.01 -2.40
N TYR A 220 -16.72 -4.30 -1.72
CA TYR A 220 -16.69 -4.58 -0.30
C TYR A 220 -16.48 -3.28 0.47
N SER A 221 -17.28 -3.05 1.50
CA SER A 221 -17.07 -2.01 2.50
C SER A 221 -16.48 -2.64 3.76
N MET A 222 -15.34 -2.12 4.22
CA MET A 222 -14.73 -2.57 5.47
C MET A 222 -15.58 -2.18 6.68
N ARG A 223 -16.26 -1.03 6.62
CA ARG A 223 -17.19 -0.57 7.66
C ARG A 223 -18.39 -1.49 7.84
N SER A 224 -19.08 -1.87 6.76
CA SER A 224 -20.25 -2.75 6.86
C SER A 224 -19.90 -4.24 6.86
N ASN A 225 -18.64 -4.57 6.61
CA ASN A 225 -18.15 -5.94 6.45
C ASN A 225 -18.97 -6.75 5.43
N SER A 226 -19.37 -6.12 4.33
CA SER A 226 -20.25 -6.76 3.34
C SER A 226 -19.87 -6.36 1.93
N TRP A 227 -20.10 -7.31 1.02
CA TRP A 227 -20.08 -7.06 -0.42
C TRP A 227 -21.45 -6.54 -0.88
N ARG A 228 -21.44 -5.74 -1.94
CA ARG A 228 -22.62 -5.47 -2.76
C ARG A 228 -22.25 -5.36 -4.22
N GLU A 229 -23.15 -5.81 -5.08
CA GLU A 229 -23.02 -5.64 -6.52
C GLU A 229 -23.18 -4.15 -6.89
N ILE A 230 -22.43 -3.72 -7.90
CA ILE A 230 -22.53 -2.38 -8.47
C ILE A 230 -22.71 -2.44 -9.98
N GLY A 231 -23.35 -1.41 -10.52
CA GLY A 231 -23.46 -1.20 -11.95
C GLY A 231 -22.10 -0.94 -12.59
N VAL A 232 -22.02 -1.24 -13.89
CA VAL A 232 -20.83 -1.01 -14.70
C VAL A 232 -21.25 -0.31 -15.98
N ASP A 233 -20.98 0.98 -16.06
CA ASP A 233 -21.48 1.85 -17.14
C ASP A 233 -20.49 2.00 -18.31
N ILE A 234 -19.35 1.29 -18.27
CA ILE A 234 -18.35 1.31 -19.33
C ILE A 234 -18.26 -0.04 -20.05
N LYS A 235 -18.04 0.01 -21.38
CA LYS A 235 -17.86 -1.18 -22.20
C LYS A 235 -16.42 -1.67 -22.12
N PHE A 236 -16.15 -2.65 -21.26
CA PHE A 236 -14.82 -3.26 -21.19
C PHE A 236 -14.43 -3.90 -22.53
N LYS A 237 -13.18 -3.68 -22.97
CA LYS A 237 -12.60 -4.44 -24.08
C LYS A 237 -11.99 -5.74 -23.54
N ARG A 238 -11.81 -6.74 -24.40
CA ARG A 238 -11.19 -8.01 -23.98
C ARG A 238 -9.73 -7.76 -23.63
N TRP A 239 -9.39 -7.99 -22.37
CA TRP A 239 -8.04 -7.78 -21.84
C TRP A 239 -7.20 -9.04 -21.96
N THR A 240 -5.90 -8.85 -22.21
CA THR A 240 -4.89 -9.92 -22.21
C THR A 240 -3.77 -9.57 -21.25
N GLY A 241 -3.24 -10.56 -20.53
CA GLY A 241 -2.09 -10.40 -19.64
C GLY A 241 -2.39 -9.75 -18.28
N ASN A 242 -1.31 -9.47 -17.53
CA ASN A 242 -1.34 -8.87 -16.19
C ASN A 242 -1.45 -7.34 -16.28
N ALA A 243 -2.26 -6.73 -15.40
CA ALA A 243 -2.37 -5.27 -15.30
C ALA A 243 -1.29 -4.70 -14.39
N MET A 244 -0.77 -3.52 -14.74
CA MET A 244 -0.20 -2.63 -13.72
C MET A 244 -1.33 -2.00 -12.91
N LYS A 245 -1.06 -1.72 -11.63
CA LYS A 245 -2.06 -1.30 -10.64
C LYS A 245 -1.51 -0.17 -9.79
N CYS A 246 -2.32 0.83 -9.53
CA CYS A 246 -1.93 1.96 -8.71
C CYS A 246 -3.14 2.52 -7.96
N TYR A 247 -3.04 2.64 -6.64
CA TYR A 247 -3.94 3.48 -5.88
C TYR A 247 -3.32 4.87 -5.78
N CYS A 248 -4.07 5.91 -6.17
CA CYS A 248 -3.62 7.29 -6.09
C CYS A 248 -4.81 8.21 -5.82
N ASN A 249 -4.72 9.00 -4.75
CA ASN A 249 -5.63 10.09 -4.41
C ASN A 249 -7.14 9.74 -4.51
N GLY A 250 -7.56 8.63 -3.91
CA GLY A 250 -8.96 8.18 -3.91
C GLY A 250 -9.40 7.44 -5.17
N PHE A 251 -8.51 7.25 -6.14
CA PHE A 251 -8.77 6.47 -7.34
C PHE A 251 -7.91 5.21 -7.37
N PHE A 252 -8.45 4.14 -7.94
CA PHE A 252 -7.68 2.96 -8.28
C PHE A 252 -7.57 2.84 -9.79
N TYR A 253 -6.35 2.60 -10.27
CA TYR A 253 -6.04 2.52 -11.70
C TYR A 253 -5.56 1.12 -12.05
N TRP A 254 -6.04 0.62 -13.20
CA TRP A 254 -5.52 -0.56 -13.88
C TRP A 254 -5.11 -0.17 -15.28
N SER A 255 -3.95 -0.66 -15.74
CA SER A 255 -3.54 -0.49 -17.12
C SER A 255 -3.19 -1.82 -17.78
N LYS A 256 -3.64 -1.99 -19.04
CA LYS A 256 -3.45 -3.23 -19.82
C LYS A 256 -3.39 -2.96 -21.32
N TRP A 257 -2.80 -3.92 -22.00
CA TRP A 257 -2.90 -4.10 -23.44
C TRP A 257 -4.21 -4.82 -23.83
N VAL A 258 -4.76 -4.40 -24.96
CA VAL A 258 -5.99 -4.91 -25.57
C VAL A 258 -5.68 -5.35 -27.01
N ASN A 259 -6.42 -6.35 -27.51
CA ASN A 259 -6.39 -6.82 -28.90
C ASN A 259 -4.96 -7.11 -29.42
N SER A 260 -4.32 -8.16 -28.90
CA SER A 260 -2.96 -8.56 -29.31
C SER A 260 -1.94 -7.42 -29.22
N SER A 261 -2.03 -6.61 -28.16
CA SER A 261 -1.13 -5.47 -27.88
C SER A 261 -1.18 -4.33 -28.91
N SER A 262 -2.34 -4.10 -29.53
CA SER A 262 -2.53 -2.98 -30.46
C SER A 262 -2.98 -1.69 -29.75
N GLU A 263 -3.62 -1.81 -28.59
CA GLU A 263 -4.17 -0.67 -27.86
C GLU A 263 -3.83 -0.77 -26.37
N PHE A 264 -3.30 0.30 -25.80
CA PHE A 264 -3.07 0.43 -24.36
C PHE A 264 -4.23 1.20 -23.74
N LEU A 265 -4.75 0.75 -22.60
CA LEU A 265 -5.85 1.42 -21.91
C LEU A 265 -5.58 1.53 -20.43
N ILE A 266 -6.07 2.63 -19.85
CA ILE A 266 -6.10 2.85 -18.41
C ILE A 266 -7.56 2.99 -18.00
N ILE A 267 -7.97 2.18 -17.03
CA ILE A 267 -9.28 2.29 -16.36
C ILE A 267 -9.04 2.76 -14.94
N SER A 268 -9.86 3.70 -14.50
CA SER A 268 -9.92 4.15 -13.13
C SER A 268 -11.22 3.73 -12.46
N PHE A 269 -11.19 3.65 -11.14
CA PHE A 269 -12.37 3.52 -10.28
C PHE A 269 -12.28 4.58 -9.18
N ASP A 270 -13.29 5.44 -9.10
CA ASP A 270 -13.44 6.45 -8.04
C ASP A 270 -13.95 5.77 -6.76
N MET A 271 -13.17 5.74 -5.68
CA MET A 271 -13.57 5.08 -4.44
C MET A 271 -14.76 5.76 -3.74
N CYS A 272 -14.95 7.05 -3.98
CA CYS A 272 -16.03 7.83 -3.37
C CYS A 272 -17.33 7.68 -4.16
N LYS A 273 -17.27 7.86 -5.48
CA LYS A 273 -18.45 7.81 -6.36
C LYS A 273 -18.78 6.40 -6.83
N GLU A 274 -17.82 5.49 -6.77
CA GLU A 274 -17.93 4.09 -7.18
C GLU A 274 -18.25 3.90 -8.66
N VAL A 275 -17.66 4.77 -9.48
CA VAL A 275 -17.83 4.76 -10.93
C VAL A 275 -16.52 4.40 -11.60
N PHE A 276 -16.63 3.63 -12.68
CA PHE A 276 -15.52 3.33 -13.57
C PHE A 276 -15.41 4.40 -14.65
N SER A 277 -14.18 4.77 -15.00
CA SER A 277 -13.90 5.71 -16.09
C SER A 277 -12.69 5.26 -16.90
N TYR A 278 -12.66 5.66 -18.17
CA TYR A 278 -11.42 5.61 -18.95
C TYR A 278 -10.56 6.83 -18.65
N VAL A 279 -9.26 6.63 -18.60
CA VAL A 279 -8.28 7.72 -18.54
C VAL A 279 -7.63 7.82 -19.91
N ALA A 280 -7.70 9.01 -20.51
CA ALA A 280 -7.03 9.28 -21.77
C ALA A 280 -5.52 9.02 -21.62
N LEU A 281 -4.84 8.59 -22.68
CA LEU A 281 -3.39 8.44 -22.66
C LEU A 281 -2.67 9.76 -22.94
N PRO A 282 -1.40 9.92 -22.56
CA PRO A 282 -0.61 11.07 -22.97
C PRO A 282 -0.41 11.06 -24.49
N GLY A 283 -0.96 12.03 -25.23
CA GLY A 283 -0.64 12.34 -26.65
C GLY A 283 -0.73 11.22 -27.71
N ASN A 284 -1.23 11.54 -28.90
CA ASN A 284 -1.34 10.57 -30.02
C ASN A 284 0.01 10.03 -30.56
N ASN A 285 1.13 10.64 -30.18
CA ASN A 285 2.48 10.29 -30.65
C ASN A 285 3.27 9.44 -29.66
N LEU A 286 2.69 9.02 -28.53
CA LEU A 286 3.35 8.02 -27.71
C LEU A 286 3.42 6.73 -28.51
N VAL A 287 4.63 6.43 -29.01
CA VAL A 287 4.96 5.10 -29.48
C VAL A 287 5.02 4.22 -28.24
N VAL A 288 3.85 3.83 -27.73
CA VAL A 288 3.76 2.76 -26.75
C VAL A 288 4.23 1.53 -27.50
N HIS A 289 5.52 1.25 -27.38
CA HIS A 289 6.12 0.10 -28.03
C HIS A 289 5.39 -1.14 -27.52
N LYS A 290 4.83 -1.92 -28.45
CA LYS A 290 3.94 -3.06 -28.19
C LYS A 290 4.50 -4.10 -27.20
N GLU A 291 5.80 -4.00 -26.90
CA GLU A 291 6.57 -4.95 -26.12
C GLU A 291 6.67 -4.58 -24.62
N GLN A 292 6.33 -3.36 -24.19
CA GLN A 292 6.48 -2.96 -22.79
C GLN A 292 5.25 -2.24 -22.21
N ILE A 293 4.79 -2.70 -21.05
CA ILE A 293 3.76 -2.01 -20.25
C ILE A 293 4.47 -0.92 -19.43
N PRO A 294 4.07 0.36 -19.53
CA PRO A 294 4.68 1.41 -18.72
C PRO A 294 4.42 1.15 -17.23
N THR A 295 5.42 1.47 -16.41
CA THR A 295 5.26 1.41 -14.96
C THR A 295 4.31 2.52 -14.52
N MET A 296 3.32 2.17 -13.71
CA MET A 296 2.31 3.09 -13.19
C MET A 296 2.50 3.27 -11.69
N ALA A 297 2.64 4.52 -11.25
CA ALA A 297 2.91 4.83 -9.85
C ALA A 297 2.25 6.15 -9.42
N ALA A 298 2.11 6.34 -8.11
CA ALA A 298 1.64 7.60 -7.55
C ALA A 298 2.83 8.52 -7.30
N TRP A 299 2.77 9.76 -7.76
CA TRP A 299 3.76 10.79 -7.50
C TRP A 299 3.07 12.10 -7.16
N ASN A 300 3.34 12.65 -5.98
CA ASN A 300 2.73 13.90 -5.48
C ASN A 300 1.20 13.94 -5.67
N ASP A 301 0.52 12.91 -5.16
CA ASP A 301 -0.95 12.74 -5.24
C ASP A 301 -1.53 12.76 -6.67
N SER A 302 -0.69 12.47 -7.66
CA SER A 302 -1.05 12.39 -9.07
C SER A 302 -0.60 11.06 -9.66
N LEU A 303 -1.33 10.57 -10.66
CA LEU A 303 -0.95 9.36 -11.38
C LEU A 303 0.24 9.67 -12.31
N ALA A 304 1.26 8.82 -12.28
CA ALA A 304 2.42 8.92 -13.15
C ALA A 304 2.58 7.65 -13.99
N LEU A 305 3.02 7.85 -15.24
CA LEU A 305 3.43 6.79 -16.15
C LEU A 305 4.91 6.97 -16.47
N MET A 306 5.66 5.89 -16.31
CA MET A 306 7.07 5.81 -16.64
C MET A 306 7.24 4.84 -17.80
N PHE A 307 7.50 5.40 -18.98
CA PHE A 307 7.85 4.63 -20.16
C PHE A 307 9.35 4.43 -20.15
N TYR A 308 9.76 3.19 -20.45
CA TYR A 308 11.16 2.85 -20.61
C TYR A 308 11.32 2.03 -21.89
N SER A 309 12.50 2.05 -22.48
CA SER A 309 12.89 1.11 -23.52
C SER A 309 14.38 0.88 -23.42
N GLU A 310 14.78 -0.38 -23.25
CA GLU A 310 16.19 -0.78 -23.24
C GLU A 310 16.78 -0.65 -24.66
N ASN A 311 16.05 -1.12 -25.68
CA ASN A 311 16.53 -1.09 -27.07
C ASN A 311 16.76 0.33 -27.60
N LYS A 312 15.86 1.25 -27.26
CA LYS A 312 15.94 2.66 -27.68
C LYS A 312 16.56 3.57 -26.63
N VAL A 313 16.91 3.00 -25.48
CA VAL A 313 17.73 3.65 -24.47
C VAL A 313 17.09 4.98 -24.01
N PHE A 314 15.78 4.94 -23.72
CA PHE A 314 15.01 6.12 -23.28
C PHE A 314 14.16 5.86 -22.04
N PHE A 315 13.94 6.93 -21.26
CA PHE A 315 12.99 6.99 -20.16
C PHE A 315 12.13 8.25 -20.28
N GLU A 316 10.81 8.10 -20.26
CA GLU A 316 9.88 9.23 -20.21
C GLU A 316 8.97 9.16 -18.99
N LEU A 317 8.83 10.30 -18.31
CA LEU A 317 7.91 10.48 -17.21
C LEU A 317 6.76 11.41 -17.61
N TRP A 318 5.55 10.88 -17.51
CA TRP A 318 4.30 11.61 -17.71
C TRP A 318 3.48 11.63 -16.43
N VAL A 319 2.86 12.76 -16.12
CA VAL A 319 2.02 12.93 -14.93
C VAL A 319 0.65 13.42 -15.33
N LEU A 320 -0.38 12.76 -14.83
CA LEU A 320 -1.76 13.16 -15.01
C LEU A 320 -2.01 14.42 -14.17
N ASN A 321 -2.39 15.50 -14.83
CA ASN A 321 -2.78 16.70 -14.12
C ASN A 321 -4.17 16.50 -13.51
N ASN A 322 -4.31 16.80 -12.21
CA ASN A 322 -5.59 16.74 -11.50
C ASN A 322 -6.55 17.90 -11.85
N ASN A 323 -6.20 18.74 -12.83
CA ASN A 323 -7.03 19.84 -13.31
C ASN A 323 -8.17 19.33 -14.20
N ARG A 324 -9.17 20.18 -14.46
CA ARG A 324 -10.45 19.83 -15.13
C ARG A 324 -10.30 19.07 -16.45
N ASP A 325 -9.19 19.23 -17.17
CA ASP A 325 -9.01 18.64 -18.49
C ASP A 325 -8.40 17.23 -18.47
N HIS A 326 -8.03 16.70 -17.29
CA HIS A 326 -7.37 15.39 -17.13
C HIS A 326 -6.22 15.17 -18.14
N CYS A 327 -5.48 16.24 -18.43
CA CYS A 327 -4.41 16.22 -19.41
C CYS A 327 -3.10 15.72 -18.80
N TRP A 328 -2.29 15.03 -19.60
CA TRP A 328 -0.97 14.59 -19.18
C TRP A 328 0.06 15.68 -19.43
N SER A 329 0.95 15.88 -18.46
CA SER A 329 2.15 16.70 -18.63
C SER A 329 3.41 15.82 -18.68
N ARG A 330 4.24 16.04 -19.70
CA ARG A 330 5.57 15.42 -19.79
C ARG A 330 6.51 16.14 -18.83
N LYS A 331 7.17 15.40 -17.94
CA LYS A 331 8.01 15.96 -16.86
C LYS A 331 9.49 15.70 -17.03
N LEU A 332 9.86 14.53 -17.56
CA LEU A 332 11.26 14.17 -17.79
C LEU A 332 11.36 13.31 -19.04
N VAL A 333 12.42 13.53 -19.81
CA VAL A 333 12.89 12.65 -20.86
C VAL A 333 14.38 12.47 -20.64
N ILE A 334 14.84 11.22 -20.55
CA ILE A 334 16.25 10.87 -20.53
C ILE A 334 16.51 10.09 -21.82
N GLU A 335 17.38 10.62 -22.66
CA GLU A 335 17.83 9.98 -23.91
C GLU A 335 19.23 9.36 -23.69
N ALA A 336 19.62 8.48 -24.61
CA ALA A 336 20.80 7.62 -24.51
C ALA A 336 22.12 8.35 -24.19
N GLY A 337 22.96 7.74 -23.33
CA GLY A 337 24.39 8.08 -23.22
C GLY A 337 25.00 8.32 -21.84
N GLY A 338 24.30 8.11 -20.71
CA GLY A 338 24.88 8.48 -19.40
C GLY A 338 24.58 7.59 -18.18
N VAL A 339 23.78 6.53 -18.30
CA VAL A 339 23.29 5.78 -17.12
C VAL A 339 23.19 4.28 -17.43
N GLU A 340 23.49 3.43 -16.45
CA GLU A 340 23.09 2.02 -16.45
C GLU A 340 21.57 1.93 -16.59
N PHE A 341 21.07 1.34 -17.68
CA PHE A 341 19.64 1.27 -17.94
C PHE A 341 18.97 0.34 -16.92
N ALA A 342 17.89 0.84 -16.34
CA ALA A 342 17.17 0.17 -15.27
C ALA A 342 15.67 0.43 -15.42
N ARG A 343 14.88 -0.64 -15.27
CA ARG A 343 13.42 -0.56 -15.28
C ARG A 343 12.94 0.25 -14.07
N PRO A 344 12.14 1.30 -14.26
CA PRO A 344 11.57 2.03 -13.14
C PRO A 344 10.56 1.16 -12.39
N LEU A 345 10.65 1.18 -11.07
CA LEU A 345 9.78 0.45 -10.15
C LEU A 345 8.68 1.36 -9.63
N ASN A 346 9.00 2.36 -8.81
CA ASN A 346 8.04 3.34 -8.26
C ASN A 346 8.79 4.49 -7.54
N PHE A 347 8.08 5.53 -7.13
CA PHE A 347 8.62 6.77 -6.56
C PHE A 347 8.92 6.63 -5.07
N MET A 348 10.06 7.18 -4.69
CA MET A 348 10.47 7.48 -3.32
C MET A 348 10.20 8.97 -3.01
N LYS A 349 10.29 9.38 -1.74
CA LYS A 349 10.24 10.81 -1.39
C LYS A 349 11.43 11.54 -2.02
N ASN A 350 11.37 12.87 -2.02
CA ASN A 350 12.40 13.76 -2.57
C ASN A 350 12.61 13.63 -4.09
N ASP A 351 11.55 13.26 -4.82
CA ASP A 351 11.55 13.07 -6.27
C ASP A 351 12.64 12.07 -6.71
N GLU A 352 12.72 10.97 -5.98
CA GLU A 352 13.59 9.84 -6.28
C GLU A 352 12.77 8.70 -6.89
N ILE A 353 13.40 7.92 -7.76
CA ILE A 353 12.80 6.74 -8.40
C ILE A 353 13.65 5.54 -8.01
N LEU A 354 12.97 4.49 -7.57
CA LEU A 354 13.59 3.18 -7.44
C LEU A 354 13.61 2.52 -8.81
N MET A 355 14.78 2.07 -9.26
CA MET A 355 14.93 1.39 -10.55
C MET A 355 15.64 0.05 -10.36
N GLN A 356 15.37 -0.91 -11.25
CA GLN A 356 15.94 -2.24 -11.24
C GLN A 356 16.71 -2.51 -12.52
N THR A 357 17.98 -2.91 -12.39
CA THR A 357 18.82 -3.28 -13.52
C THR A 357 18.58 -4.73 -13.93
N ASP A 358 19.07 -5.14 -15.10
CA ASP A 358 18.97 -6.54 -15.57
C ASP A 358 19.71 -7.52 -14.66
N GLU A 359 20.83 -7.07 -14.08
CA GLU A 359 21.58 -7.80 -13.05
C GLU A 359 20.85 -7.88 -11.69
N ARG A 360 19.61 -7.36 -11.61
CA ARG A 360 18.78 -7.30 -10.41
C ARG A 360 19.39 -6.46 -9.29
N ASN A 361 20.23 -5.49 -9.65
CA ASN A 361 20.65 -4.44 -8.74
C ASN A 361 19.52 -3.42 -8.62
N ILE A 362 19.47 -2.73 -7.48
CA ILE A 362 18.52 -1.66 -7.23
C ILE A 362 19.26 -0.33 -7.22
N LEU A 363 18.75 0.61 -8.02
CA LEU A 363 19.24 1.98 -8.11
C LEU A 363 18.23 2.93 -7.50
N VAL A 364 18.73 3.97 -6.83
CA VAL A 364 17.93 5.13 -6.43
C VAL A 364 18.36 6.30 -7.31
N TYR A 365 17.47 6.74 -8.19
CA TYR A 365 17.72 7.80 -9.16
C TYR A 365 17.00 9.08 -8.73
N ASN A 366 17.70 10.20 -8.61
CA ASN A 366 17.07 11.48 -8.29
C ASN A 366 16.70 12.23 -9.58
N ILE A 367 15.42 12.53 -9.76
CA ILE A 367 14.84 13.13 -10.98
C ILE A 367 15.31 14.58 -11.16
N ARG A 368 15.40 15.35 -10.06
CA ARG A 368 15.72 16.78 -10.11
C ARG A 368 17.13 17.03 -10.63
N ASN A 369 18.08 16.28 -10.09
CA ASN A 369 19.50 16.46 -10.40
C ASN A 369 20.00 15.46 -11.44
N GLN A 370 19.17 14.49 -11.82
CA GLN A 370 19.46 13.44 -12.80
C GLN A 370 20.67 12.57 -12.47
N VAL A 371 20.83 12.21 -11.18
CA VAL A 371 21.99 11.44 -10.68
C VAL A 371 21.53 10.17 -9.95
N ILE A 372 22.26 9.07 -10.16
CA ILE A 372 22.14 7.87 -9.33
C ILE A 372 22.73 8.18 -7.94
N ARG A 373 21.88 8.16 -6.91
CA ARG A 373 22.26 8.43 -5.52
C ARG A 373 22.80 7.20 -4.79
N LYS A 374 22.25 6.03 -5.08
CA LYS A 374 22.58 4.78 -4.36
C LYS A 374 22.47 3.58 -5.29
N ARG A 375 23.38 2.63 -5.11
CA ARG A 375 23.36 1.32 -5.76
C ARG A 375 23.35 0.25 -4.68
N ILE A 376 22.40 -0.68 -4.77
CA ILE A 376 22.25 -1.80 -3.85
C ILE A 376 22.41 -3.07 -4.69
N GLN A 377 23.49 -3.81 -4.44
CA GLN A 377 23.86 -4.97 -5.25
C GLN A 377 23.15 -6.25 -4.79
N LYS A 378 22.84 -7.13 -5.74
CA LYS A 378 22.40 -8.53 -5.51
C LYS A 378 21.26 -8.69 -4.50
N VAL A 379 20.30 -7.77 -4.53
CA VAL A 379 19.20 -7.79 -3.54
C VAL A 379 18.29 -9.01 -3.74
N PHE A 380 18.11 -9.46 -4.98
CA PHE A 380 17.07 -10.44 -5.31
C PHE A 380 17.56 -11.59 -6.20
N ARG A 381 17.33 -12.84 -5.76
CA ARG A 381 17.45 -14.06 -6.59
C ARG A 381 16.12 -14.46 -7.26
N LEU A 382 15.01 -13.78 -6.97
CA LEU A 382 13.66 -14.13 -7.46
C LEU A 382 12.97 -12.90 -8.07
N GLN A 383 12.14 -13.11 -9.10
CA GLN A 383 11.31 -12.08 -9.73
C GLN A 383 10.30 -11.53 -8.69
N SER A 384 10.27 -10.22 -8.47
CA SER A 384 9.55 -9.54 -7.37
C SER A 384 8.34 -8.74 -7.84
N TRP A 385 7.31 -8.59 -7.00
CA TRP A 385 6.36 -7.47 -7.13
C TRP A 385 6.84 -6.29 -6.32
N ASP A 386 6.75 -5.10 -6.88
CA ASP A 386 7.11 -3.87 -6.21
C ASP A 386 5.82 -3.08 -5.92
N PHE A 387 5.48 -2.96 -4.64
CA PHE A 387 4.52 -1.96 -4.19
C PHE A 387 5.07 -1.27 -2.95
N PHE A 388 4.83 0.04 -2.87
CA PHE A 388 5.32 0.86 -1.78
C PHE A 388 4.34 0.75 -0.62
N TYR A 389 4.86 0.32 0.53
CA TYR A 389 4.10 0.24 1.77
C TYR A 389 4.60 1.31 2.74
N ALA A 390 3.66 2.08 3.27
CA ALA A 390 3.92 3.06 4.31
C ALA A 390 3.34 2.52 5.63
N PRO A 391 4.16 2.35 6.68
CA PRO A 391 3.68 1.96 8.00
C PRO A 391 2.52 2.84 8.47
N SER A 392 1.48 2.21 9.01
CA SER A 392 0.37 2.95 9.59
C SER A 392 -0.22 2.26 10.81
N LEU A 393 -0.99 3.02 11.57
CA LEU A 393 -1.74 2.55 12.72
C LEU A 393 -3.19 2.13 12.37
N VAL A 394 -3.52 2.10 11.08
CA VAL A 394 -4.89 1.83 10.61
C VAL A 394 -5.25 0.37 10.91
N SER A 395 -6.36 0.16 11.62
CA SER A 395 -6.87 -1.18 11.88
C SER A 395 -7.54 -1.78 10.64
N VAL A 396 -7.37 -3.09 10.42
CA VAL A 396 -8.10 -3.83 9.38
C VAL A 396 -9.47 -4.32 9.85
N HIS A 397 -9.76 -4.18 11.15
CA HIS A 397 -11.04 -4.49 11.76
C HIS A 397 -11.88 -3.23 11.81
N GLY A 398 -13.15 -3.33 11.39
CA GLY A 398 -14.07 -2.20 11.46
C GLY A 398 -14.35 -1.81 12.91
N ILE A 399 -14.89 -0.61 13.13
CA ILE A 399 -15.34 -0.16 14.47
C ILE A 399 -16.33 -1.17 15.09
N SER A 400 -17.12 -1.85 14.25
CA SER A 400 -18.09 -2.88 14.64
C SER A 400 -17.47 -4.17 15.19
N ASP A 401 -16.24 -4.49 14.83
CA ASP A 401 -15.60 -5.78 15.17
C ASP A 401 -14.91 -5.73 16.56
N GLN A 402 -14.94 -4.59 17.25
CA GLN A 402 -14.25 -4.37 18.54
C GLN A 402 -15.19 -4.40 19.76
N VAL A 403 -16.45 -4.85 19.58
CA VAL A 403 -17.50 -4.88 20.62
C VAL A 403 -17.75 -6.31 21.15
N ILE A 404 -16.82 -7.25 20.96
CA ILE A 404 -16.93 -8.60 21.52
C ILE A 404 -15.85 -8.83 22.58
#